data_AF-D1AA69-F1
#
_entry.id   AF-D1AA69-F1
#
_cell.length_a   1.000
_cell.length_b   1.000
_cell.length_c   1.000
_cell.angle_alpha   90.00
_cell.angle_beta   90.00
_cell.angle_gamma   90.00
#
_symmetry.space_group_name_H-M   'P 1'
#
loop_
_entity.id
_entity.type
_entity.pdbx_description
1 polymer ?
#
loop_
_entity_poly.entity_id
_entity_poly.type
_entity_poly.pdbx_seq_one_letter_code
_entity_poly.pdbx_strand_id
1 'polypeptide(L)'
;MTYRVPFETILQGLRERLDEEDLAEVCDLLIWRTPDNGAELLDVCEKWLRNGTAEEVSAALAVNGGIHFQTRDEREREMRAVAERFPQFRERVERILRDWDEKQKPRAVREVLQDGSPPSRVAYRYRITEERLRAWIDEYLRENPASDAPS
;
A
#
# COMPACT_ATOMS: atom_id res chain seq x y z
N MET A 1 -6.56 26.13 25.95
CA MET A 1 -7.26 25.42 24.87
C MET A 1 -6.32 25.29 23.71
N THR A 2 -5.80 24.10 23.45
CA THR A 2 -4.97 23.86 22.26
C THR A 2 -5.94 23.64 21.10
N TYR A 3 -6.04 24.60 20.18
CA TYR A 3 -6.77 24.39 18.92
C TYR A 3 -6.05 23.30 18.14
N ARG A 4 -6.68 22.13 18.00
CA ARG A 4 -6.22 21.07 17.12
C ARG A 4 -7.02 21.19 15.83
N VAL A 5 -6.34 21.60 14.75
CA VAL A 5 -6.93 21.58 13.41
C VAL A 5 -6.99 20.10 12.98
N PRO A 6 -8.15 19.58 12.53
CA PRO A 6 -8.26 18.21 12.04
C PRO A 6 -7.37 17.97 10.82
N PHE A 7 -6.79 16.77 10.70
CA PHE A 7 -5.97 16.41 9.53
C PHE A 7 -6.74 16.52 8.21
N GLU A 8 -8.04 16.26 8.23
CA GLU A 8 -8.93 16.44 7.07
C GLU A 8 -8.87 17.89 6.53
N THR A 9 -8.92 18.89 7.42
CA THR A 9 -8.79 20.31 7.04
C THR A 9 -7.38 20.65 6.56
N ILE A 10 -6.35 20.07 7.16
CA ILE A 10 -4.95 20.26 6.76
C ILE A 10 -4.74 19.71 5.35
N LEU A 11 -5.16 18.48 5.09
CA LEU A 11 -4.99 17.81 3.80
C LEU A 11 -5.74 18.52 2.68
N GLN A 12 -6.96 19.00 2.93
CA GLN A 12 -7.70 19.82 1.98
C GLN A 12 -6.92 21.12 1.66
N GLY A 13 -6.47 21.84 2.69
CA GLY A 13 -5.69 23.06 2.49
C GLY A 13 -4.35 22.82 1.76
N LEU A 14 -3.66 21.71 2.02
CA LEU A 14 -2.45 21.34 1.30
C LEU A 14 -2.76 21.01 -0.16
N ARG A 15 -3.80 20.23 -0.43
CA ARG A 15 -4.19 19.85 -1.79
C ARG A 15 -4.55 21.04 -2.67
N GLU A 16 -5.13 22.10 -2.11
CA GLU A 16 -5.43 23.34 -2.83
C GLU A 16 -4.17 24.11 -3.27
N ARG A 17 -3.04 23.89 -2.60
CA ARG A 17 -1.82 24.71 -2.73
C ARG A 17 -0.64 23.94 -3.33
N LEU A 18 -0.68 22.62 -3.26
CA LEU A 18 0.36 21.72 -3.71
C LEU A 18 -0.15 20.87 -4.86
N ASP A 19 0.76 20.50 -5.76
CA ASP A 19 0.50 19.42 -6.69
C ASP A 19 0.56 18.06 -5.97
N GLU A 20 0.37 16.99 -6.73
CA GLU A 20 0.29 15.65 -6.14
C GLU A 20 1.64 15.15 -5.61
N GLU A 21 2.76 15.55 -6.21
CA GLU A 21 4.09 15.11 -5.81
C GLU A 21 4.50 15.82 -4.52
N ASP A 22 4.34 17.14 -4.48
CA ASP A 22 4.59 17.96 -3.29
C ASP A 22 3.67 17.55 -2.13
N LEU A 23 2.40 17.26 -2.41
CA LEU A 23 1.47 16.78 -1.39
C LEU A 23 1.92 15.44 -0.80
N ALA A 24 2.38 14.51 -1.64
CA ALA A 24 2.88 13.21 -1.20
C ALA A 24 4.09 13.37 -0.29
N GLU A 25 5.08 14.19 -0.68
CA GLU A 25 6.29 14.44 0.11
C GLU A 25 5.97 15.07 1.46
N VAL A 26 5.11 16.09 1.48
CA VAL A 26 4.70 16.75 2.73
C VAL A 26 3.96 15.76 3.64
N CYS A 27 3.08 14.93 3.10
CA CYS A 27 2.36 13.94 3.89
C CYS A 27 3.29 12.85 4.44
N ASP A 28 4.27 12.40 3.66
CA ASP A 28 5.30 11.45 4.14
C ASP A 28 6.09 12.06 5.31
N LEU A 29 6.47 13.34 5.21
CA LEU A 29 7.12 14.04 6.33
C LEU A 29 6.21 14.15 7.55
N LEU A 30 4.91 14.45 7.36
CA LEU A 30 3.94 14.54 8.46
C LEU A 30 3.76 13.21 9.18
N ILE A 31 3.75 12.09 8.45
CA ILE A 31 3.70 10.74 9.05
C ILE A 31 4.84 10.54 10.05
N TRP A 32 6.06 10.96 9.72
CA TRP A 32 7.22 10.81 10.63
C TRP A 32 7.31 11.86 11.74
N ARG A 33 6.67 13.02 11.57
CA ARG A 33 6.78 14.15 12.50
C ARG A 33 5.64 14.23 13.51
N THR A 34 4.58 13.46 13.30
CA THR A 34 3.42 13.42 14.19
C THR A 34 3.63 12.42 15.34
N PRO A 35 3.16 12.73 16.57
CA PRO A 35 3.33 11.84 17.72
C PRO A 35 2.67 10.45 17.57
N ASP A 36 1.66 10.33 16.70
CA ASP A 36 0.93 9.10 16.41
C ASP A 36 1.46 8.37 15.16
N ASN A 37 2.62 8.77 14.64
CA ASN A 37 3.23 8.23 13.41
C ASN A 37 2.27 8.27 12.21
N GLY A 38 1.51 9.35 12.07
CA GLY A 38 0.59 9.57 10.96
C GLY A 38 -0.70 8.78 11.03
N ALA A 39 -1.03 8.14 12.15
CA ALA A 39 -2.24 7.32 12.26
C ALA A 39 -3.52 8.10 11.90
N GLU A 40 -3.69 9.34 12.40
CA GLU A 40 -4.84 10.18 12.05
C GLU A 40 -4.87 10.52 10.55
N LEU A 41 -3.72 10.80 9.94
CA LEU A 41 -3.62 11.12 8.51
C LEU A 41 -3.97 9.91 7.64
N LEU A 42 -3.51 8.71 8.01
CA LEU A 42 -3.83 7.48 7.29
C LEU A 42 -5.32 7.12 7.41
N ASP A 43 -5.95 7.35 8.57
CA ASP A 43 -7.39 7.16 8.76
C ASP A 43 -8.22 8.09 7.86
N VAL A 44 -7.81 9.36 7.72
CA VAL A 44 -8.44 10.30 6.77
C VAL A 44 -8.30 9.81 5.34
N CYS A 45 -7.11 9.36 4.93
CA CYS A 45 -6.90 8.79 3.60
C CYS A 45 -7.75 7.54 3.35
N GLU A 46 -7.86 6.64 4.33
CA GLU A 46 -8.73 5.45 4.27
C GLU A 46 -10.20 5.85 4.07
N LYS A 47 -10.70 6.81 4.87
CA LYS A 47 -12.06 7.36 4.75
C LYS A 47 -12.31 7.95 3.36
N TRP A 48 -11.36 8.70 2.82
CA TRP A 48 -11.45 9.31 1.49
C TRP A 48 -11.43 8.28 0.37
N LEU A 49 -10.59 7.24 0.46
CA LEU A 49 -10.61 6.15 -0.51
C LEU A 49 -11.97 5.42 -0.50
N ARG A 50 -12.53 5.16 0.69
CA ARG A 50 -13.82 4.47 0.80
C ARG A 50 -15.01 5.30 0.37
N ASN A 51 -15.08 6.58 0.72
CA ASN A 51 -16.32 7.37 0.60
C ASN A 51 -16.12 8.81 0.08
N GLY A 52 -14.90 9.19 -0.25
CA GLY A 52 -14.57 10.55 -0.68
C GLY A 52 -14.98 10.88 -2.11
N THR A 53 -14.90 12.17 -2.39
CA THR A 53 -14.97 12.75 -3.74
C THR A 53 -13.76 12.36 -4.58
N ALA A 54 -13.81 12.64 -5.89
CA ALA A 54 -12.70 12.35 -6.79
C ALA A 54 -11.42 13.13 -6.39
N GLU A 55 -11.55 14.36 -5.90
CA GLU A 55 -10.42 15.19 -5.45
C GLU A 55 -9.77 14.62 -4.19
N GLU A 56 -10.58 14.25 -3.19
CA GLU A 56 -10.13 13.60 -1.95
C GLU A 56 -9.46 12.26 -2.22
N VAL A 57 -10.00 11.47 -3.17
CA VAL A 57 -9.37 10.23 -3.62
C VAL A 57 -8.03 10.51 -4.30
N SER A 58 -7.93 11.52 -5.17
CA SER A 58 -6.65 11.90 -5.80
C SER A 58 -5.59 12.21 -4.75
N ALA A 59 -5.97 12.99 -3.73
CA ALA A 59 -5.11 13.32 -2.61
C ALA A 59 -4.70 12.07 -1.82
N ALA A 60 -5.65 11.21 -1.46
CA ALA A 60 -5.35 9.98 -0.72
C ALA A 60 -4.47 8.98 -1.50
N LEU A 61 -4.58 8.93 -2.83
CA LEU A 61 -3.72 8.13 -3.70
C LEU A 61 -2.32 8.73 -3.89
N ALA A 62 -2.13 10.02 -3.60
CA ALA A 62 -0.82 10.67 -3.57
C ALA A 62 -0.05 10.31 -2.31
N VAL A 63 -0.73 10.27 -1.16
CA VAL A 63 -0.11 9.94 0.12
C VAL A 63 0.39 8.49 0.14
N ASN A 64 1.70 8.33 0.31
CA ASN A 64 2.41 7.07 0.54
C ASN A 64 2.03 5.94 -0.44
N GLY A 65 1.70 6.29 -1.69
CA GLY A 65 1.29 5.31 -2.71
C GLY A 65 0.14 4.40 -2.28
N GLY A 66 -0.79 4.87 -1.45
CA GLY A 66 -1.96 4.07 -1.06
C GLY A 66 -1.76 3.05 0.07
N ILE A 67 -0.70 3.18 0.88
CA ILE A 67 -0.44 2.33 2.05
C ILE A 67 -1.35 2.76 3.21
N HIS A 68 -2.65 2.50 3.07
CA HIS A 68 -3.65 2.84 4.09
C HIS A 68 -4.25 1.59 4.76
N PHE A 69 -4.17 0.45 4.09
CA PHE A 69 -4.83 -0.78 4.50
C PHE A 69 -3.88 -1.78 5.15
N GLN A 70 -4.40 -2.49 6.15
CA GLN A 70 -3.61 -3.38 7.01
C GLN A 70 -3.14 -4.65 6.30
N THR A 71 -3.92 -5.12 5.33
CA THR A 71 -3.61 -6.33 4.55
C THR A 71 -3.58 -6.05 3.06
N ARG A 72 -2.85 -6.90 2.32
CA ARG A 72 -2.80 -6.78 0.85
C ARG A 72 -4.15 -7.03 0.18
N ASP A 73 -4.96 -7.94 0.71
CA ASP A 73 -6.29 -8.26 0.15
C ASP A 73 -7.29 -7.14 0.40
N GLU A 74 -7.26 -6.55 1.61
CA GLU A 74 -8.03 -5.34 1.90
C GLU A 74 -7.62 -4.21 0.96
N ARG A 75 -6.31 -3.95 0.82
CA ARG A 75 -5.81 -2.96 -0.13
C ARG A 75 -6.32 -3.20 -1.53
N GLU A 76 -6.25 -4.44 -2.01
CA GLU A 76 -6.71 -4.77 -3.36
C GLU A 76 -8.18 -4.43 -3.55
N ARG A 77 -9.02 -4.87 -2.62
CA ARG A 77 -10.47 -4.70 -2.68
C ARG A 77 -10.83 -3.22 -2.71
N GLU A 78 -10.29 -2.44 -1.79
CA GLU A 78 -10.62 -1.02 -1.66
C GLU A 78 -10.07 -0.20 -2.84
N MET A 79 -8.86 -0.51 -3.32
CA MET A 79 -8.28 0.15 -4.49
C MET A 79 -9.03 -0.17 -5.78
N ARG A 80 -9.45 -1.44 -5.97
CA ARG A 80 -10.30 -1.82 -7.10
C ARG A 80 -11.65 -1.12 -7.06
N ALA A 81 -12.28 -1.02 -5.88
CA ALA A 81 -13.53 -0.28 -5.70
C ALA A 81 -13.36 1.22 -6.05
N VAL A 82 -12.21 1.82 -5.72
CA VAL A 82 -11.87 3.19 -6.16
C VAL A 82 -11.78 3.27 -7.69
N ALA A 83 -11.08 2.35 -8.34
CA ALA A 83 -10.95 2.34 -9.81
C ALA A 83 -12.26 2.06 -10.55
N GLU A 84 -13.20 1.37 -9.90
CA GLU A 84 -14.57 1.17 -10.40
C GLU A 84 -15.41 2.44 -10.27
N ARG A 85 -15.35 3.11 -9.11
CA ARG A 85 -16.10 4.35 -8.86
C ARG A 85 -15.54 5.54 -9.65
N PHE A 86 -14.23 5.58 -9.83
CA PHE A 86 -13.50 6.67 -10.47
C PHE A 86 -12.53 6.10 -11.51
N PRO A 87 -13.02 5.78 -12.73
CA PRO A 87 -12.23 5.10 -13.76
C PRO A 87 -10.92 5.81 -14.15
N GLN A 88 -10.84 7.14 -13.99
CA GLN A 88 -9.62 7.91 -14.25
C GLN A 88 -8.43 7.51 -13.37
N PHE A 89 -8.66 6.86 -12.22
CA PHE A 89 -7.60 6.40 -11.32
C PHE A 89 -7.14 4.95 -11.56
N ARG A 90 -7.73 4.25 -12.53
CA ARG A 90 -7.46 2.82 -12.76
C ARG A 90 -5.97 2.51 -12.96
N GLU A 91 -5.31 3.22 -13.86
CA GLU A 91 -3.89 2.98 -14.16
C GLU A 91 -3.01 3.22 -12.92
N ARG A 92 -3.32 4.27 -12.16
CA ARG A 92 -2.60 4.61 -10.92
C ARG A 92 -2.79 3.51 -9.86
N VAL A 93 -4.03 3.06 -9.67
CA VAL A 93 -4.36 1.95 -8.76
C VAL A 93 -3.60 0.69 -9.14
N GLU A 94 -3.60 0.31 -10.41
CA GLU A 94 -2.89 -0.88 -10.90
C GLU A 94 -1.38 -0.78 -10.67
N ARG A 95 -0.81 0.41 -10.90
CA ARG A 95 0.61 0.69 -10.60
C ARG A 95 0.92 0.53 -9.12
N ILE A 96 0.13 1.14 -8.24
CA ILE A 96 0.29 1.03 -6.78
C ILE A 96 0.29 -0.43 -6.31
N LEU A 97 -0.66 -1.22 -6.80
CA LEU A 97 -0.80 -2.64 -6.40
C LEU A 97 0.39 -3.47 -6.87
N ARG A 98 0.82 -3.26 -8.12
CA ARG A 98 1.99 -3.92 -8.71
C ARG A 98 3.28 -3.53 -8.00
N ASP A 99 3.54 -2.25 -7.79
CA ASP A 99 4.76 -1.76 -7.14
C ASP A 99 4.91 -2.33 -5.72
N TRP A 100 3.79 -2.53 -5.03
CA TRP A 100 3.81 -3.20 -3.74
C TRP A 100 4.19 -4.68 -3.87
N ASP A 101 3.56 -5.42 -4.79
CA ASP A 101 3.86 -6.84 -5.01
C ASP A 101 5.33 -7.03 -5.41
N GLU A 102 5.85 -6.20 -6.32
CA GLU A 102 7.26 -6.21 -6.75
C GLU A 102 8.24 -5.98 -5.59
N LYS A 103 7.89 -5.14 -4.62
CA LYS A 103 8.73 -4.88 -3.43
C LYS A 103 8.66 -6.01 -2.39
N GLN A 104 7.48 -6.59 -2.18
CA GLN A 104 7.26 -7.55 -1.09
C GLN A 104 7.52 -9.01 -1.51
N LYS A 105 7.10 -9.41 -2.72
CA LYS A 105 7.18 -10.79 -3.20
C LYS A 105 8.60 -11.37 -3.12
N PRO A 106 9.66 -10.71 -3.63
CA PRO A 106 11.01 -11.29 -3.58
C PRO A 106 11.50 -11.50 -2.15
N ARG A 107 11.14 -10.61 -1.22
CA ARG A 107 11.57 -10.69 0.18
C ARG A 107 10.85 -11.83 0.90
N ALA A 108 9.53 -11.93 0.73
CA ALA A 108 8.72 -12.98 1.34
C ALA A 108 9.11 -14.38 0.83
N VAL A 109 9.30 -14.53 -0.48
CA VAL A 109 9.73 -15.81 -1.09
C VAL A 109 11.11 -16.21 -0.58
N ARG A 110 12.06 -15.27 -0.54
CA ARG A 110 13.42 -15.52 -0.03
C ARG A 110 13.40 -16.01 1.42
N GLU A 111 12.60 -15.38 2.28
CA GLU A 111 12.53 -15.79 3.69
C GLU A 111 12.04 -17.23 3.88
N VAL A 112 11.14 -17.71 3.01
CA VAL A 112 10.68 -19.10 3.06
C VAL A 112 11.72 -20.04 2.47
N LEU A 113 12.18 -19.77 1.24
CA LEU A 113 13.00 -20.70 0.47
C LEU A 113 14.47 -20.74 0.91
N GLN A 114 15.03 -19.61 1.32
CA GLN A 114 16.45 -19.49 1.68
C GLN A 114 16.63 -19.46 3.20
N ASP A 115 15.84 -18.67 3.91
CA ASP A 115 16.01 -18.51 5.36
C ASP A 115 15.28 -19.60 6.17
N GLY A 116 14.50 -20.47 5.49
CA GLY A 116 13.77 -21.58 6.11
C GLY A 116 12.64 -21.13 7.05
N SER A 117 12.14 -19.90 6.90
CA SER A 117 11.08 -19.38 7.76
C SER A 117 9.75 -20.10 7.48
N PRO A 118 8.95 -20.43 8.52
CA PRO A 118 7.63 -21.02 8.31
C PRO A 118 6.72 -20.10 7.46
N PRO A 119 6.02 -20.64 6.44
CA PRO A 119 5.14 -19.84 5.59
C PRO A 119 4.08 -19.03 6.36
N SER A 120 3.51 -19.61 7.42
CA SER A 120 2.54 -18.93 8.29
C SER A 120 3.09 -17.66 8.94
N ARG A 121 4.36 -17.71 9.38
CA ARG A 121 5.05 -16.56 10.00
C ARG A 121 5.36 -15.47 8.97
N VAL A 122 5.81 -15.87 7.78
CA VAL A 122 6.10 -14.94 6.69
C VAL A 122 4.80 -14.28 6.21
N ALA A 123 3.74 -15.06 5.97
CA ALA A 123 2.43 -14.54 5.58
C ALA A 123 1.90 -13.50 6.59
N TYR A 124 1.99 -13.79 7.89
CA TYR A 124 1.64 -12.84 8.95
C TYR A 124 2.48 -11.55 8.90
N ARG A 125 3.80 -11.66 8.76
CA ARG A 125 4.74 -10.52 8.72
C ARG A 125 4.46 -9.58 7.55
N TYR A 126 4.20 -10.17 6.37
CA TYR A 126 3.93 -9.42 5.13
C TYR A 126 2.45 -9.07 4.96
N ARG A 127 1.58 -9.42 5.93
CA ARG A 127 0.15 -9.14 5.92
C ARG A 127 -0.56 -9.65 4.66
N ILE A 128 -0.22 -10.86 4.26
CA ILE A 128 -0.82 -11.62 3.15
C ILE A 128 -1.37 -12.95 3.67
N THR A 129 -2.20 -13.62 2.87
CA THR A 129 -2.62 -15.00 3.16
C THR A 129 -1.50 -15.99 2.87
N GLU A 130 -1.53 -17.15 3.54
CA GLU A 130 -0.63 -18.26 3.18
C GLU A 130 -0.84 -18.74 1.74
N GLU A 131 -2.07 -18.68 1.24
CA GLU A 131 -2.41 -19.02 -0.15
C GLU A 131 -1.69 -18.11 -1.14
N ARG A 132 -1.73 -16.78 -0.92
CA ARG A 132 -1.02 -15.83 -1.77
C ARG A 132 0.50 -16.03 -1.69
N LEU A 133 1.04 -16.32 -0.51
CA LEU A 133 2.46 -16.64 -0.35
C LEU A 133 2.85 -17.91 -1.11
N ARG A 134 2.02 -18.96 -1.06
CA ARG A 134 2.25 -20.19 -1.83
C ARG A 134 2.24 -19.92 -3.33
N ALA A 135 1.27 -19.14 -3.82
CA ALA A 135 1.24 -18.75 -5.22
C ALA A 135 2.52 -18.01 -5.67
N TRP A 136 3.05 -17.11 -4.83
CA TRP A 136 4.32 -16.43 -5.09
C TRP A 136 5.53 -17.38 -5.13
N ILE A 137 5.55 -18.37 -4.24
CA ILE A 137 6.60 -19.40 -4.20
C ILE A 137 6.52 -20.28 -5.45
N ASP A 138 5.34 -20.76 -5.81
CA ASP A 138 5.12 -21.60 -6.99
C ASP A 138 5.50 -20.88 -8.27
N GLU A 139 5.20 -19.58 -8.36
CA GLU A 139 5.62 -18.74 -9.47
C GLU A 139 7.15 -18.61 -9.53
N TYR A 140 7.80 -18.33 -8.39
CA TYR A 140 9.26 -18.22 -8.34
C TYR A 140 9.97 -19.53 -8.74
N LEU A 141 9.49 -20.67 -8.24
CA LEU A 141 10.06 -21.99 -8.58
C LEU A 141 9.86 -22.35 -10.05
N ARG A 142 8.76 -21.90 -10.66
CA ARG A 142 8.52 -22.08 -12.10
C ARG A 142 9.46 -21.22 -12.95
N GLU A 143 9.76 -20.01 -12.51
CA GLU A 143 10.69 -19.09 -13.18
C GLU A 143 12.16 -19.45 -12.94
N ASN A 144 12.46 -20.14 -11.83
CA ASN A 144 13.79 -20.53 -11.41
C ASN A 144 13.81 -22.04 -11.11
N PRO A 145 13.62 -22.91 -12.13
CA PRO A 145 13.68 -24.34 -11.92
C PRO A 145 15.06 -24.69 -11.34
N ALA A 146 15.10 -25.59 -10.36
CA ALA A 146 16.36 -26.13 -9.88
C ALA A 146 17.13 -26.66 -11.09
N SER A 147 18.35 -26.16 -11.30
CA SER A 147 19.22 -26.63 -12.36
C SER A 147 19.50 -28.11 -12.08
N ASP A 148 18.82 -29.01 -12.79
CA ASP A 148 19.14 -30.44 -12.79
C ASP A 148 20.57 -30.57 -13.35
N ALA A 149 21.54 -30.63 -12.45
CA ALA A 149 22.90 -31.00 -12.77
C ALA A 149 23.11 -32.48 -12.40
N PRO A 150 22.97 -33.43 -13.34
CA PRO A 150 23.76 -34.64 -13.25
C PRO A 150 25.19 -34.29 -13.66
N SER A 151 26.12 -34.42 -12.71
CA SER A 151 27.56 -34.57 -13.02
C SER A 151 27.79 -35.93 -13.68
#